data_AF-A0AA42J1W2-F1
#
_entry.id   AF-A0AA42J1W2-F1
#
_cell.length_a   1.000
_cell.length_b   1.000
_cell.length_c   1.000
_cell.angle_alpha   90.00
_cell.angle_beta   90.00
_cell.angle_gamma   90.00
#
_symmetry.space_group_name_H-M   'P 1'
#
loop_
_entity.id
_entity.type
_entity.pdbx_description
1 polymer ?
#
loop_
_entity_poly.entity_id
_entity_poly.type
_entity_poly.pdbx_seq_one_letter_code
_entity_poly.pdbx_strand_id
1 'polypeptide(L)'
;MTLYEGVYLCTNILGTYTLYKFMMIFFYNKDCNKRIEQLSYILYFLCSSFMYLVVKIPIIMLMTNIIAYFCLTLNYKAPLKKRTIAVAFIYLISMCIEIIVITMLSGIKFDIMAQNDYSLSYTLVVLALANYSIITCLSKFKRIKDGEKVQISYWVCLLLMPVASLYIILVLFKTYVISNIVMCIIIALLLLMNFGTFYLYDVISKMYSEEAEKKWIAQQNMYYEKQFNMMKSSVKTTRTIKHDLKNHLYMLRALVERDEKDNAIKHISEIMDVCELQQEYAQSGNIAIDSILNFKLQQAVEENIKVIAELYIPFELELSSFDMSVILGNLLDNAINAVNKIEEHKYIHVKIKYTKGVLIIKIENTFNGVIEKDGESILTTHQDKENHGIGLESIKRTLEKYDGSLEIEYAENVFSALALIYIN
;
A
#
# COMPACT_ATOMS: atom_id res chain seq x y z
N MET A 1 2.39 13.42 -54.51
CA MET A 1 2.37 12.21 -53.69
C MET A 1 2.94 11.07 -54.51
N THR A 2 4.08 10.52 -54.12
CA THR A 2 4.70 9.39 -54.82
C THR A 2 3.96 8.09 -54.47
N LEU A 3 4.08 7.04 -55.31
CA LEU A 3 3.54 5.71 -55.01
C LEU A 3 4.04 5.20 -53.64
N TYR A 4 5.28 5.51 -53.30
CA TYR A 4 5.91 5.19 -52.02
C TYR A 4 5.25 5.91 -50.83
N GLU A 5 4.96 7.21 -50.94
CA GLU A 5 4.22 7.96 -49.93
C GLU A 5 2.79 7.42 -49.75
N GLY A 6 2.14 6.99 -50.84
CA GLY A 6 0.82 6.34 -50.80
C GLY A 6 0.85 5.00 -50.05
N VAL A 7 1.84 4.16 -50.35
CA VAL A 7 2.05 2.87 -49.65
C VAL A 7 2.38 3.11 -48.18
N TYR A 8 3.21 4.10 -47.86
CA TYR A 8 3.51 4.46 -46.47
C TYR A 8 2.24 4.79 -45.68
N LEU A 9 1.36 5.65 -46.18
CA LEU A 9 0.10 5.98 -45.50
C LEU A 9 -0.76 4.74 -45.25
N CYS A 10 -0.89 3.85 -46.24
CA CYS A 10 -1.62 2.59 -46.09
C CYS A 10 -0.99 1.68 -45.03
N THR A 11 0.33 1.52 -45.04
CA THR A 11 1.04 0.71 -44.04
C THR A 11 1.02 1.33 -42.65
N ASN A 12 0.97 2.66 -42.53
CA ASN A 12 0.90 3.36 -41.25
C ASN A 12 -0.43 3.14 -40.53
N ILE A 13 -1.53 2.90 -41.26
CA ILE A 13 -2.81 2.46 -40.67
C ILE A 13 -2.62 1.12 -39.95
N LEU A 14 -2.00 0.15 -40.63
CA LEU A 14 -1.70 -1.15 -40.04
C LEU A 14 -0.70 -1.04 -38.88
N GLY A 15 0.31 -0.18 -39.01
CA GLY A 15 1.29 0.12 -37.95
C GLY A 15 0.63 0.69 -36.70
N THR A 16 -0.30 1.64 -36.86
CA THR A 16 -1.06 2.23 -35.74
C THR A 16 -1.93 1.19 -35.04
N TYR A 17 -2.61 0.33 -35.80
CA TYR A 17 -3.40 -0.77 -35.22
C TYR A 17 -2.51 -1.79 -34.48
N THR A 18 -1.33 -2.06 -35.03
CA THR A 18 -0.34 -2.95 -34.44
C THR A 18 0.20 -2.40 -33.12
N LEU A 19 0.46 -1.09 -33.06
CA LEU A 19 0.83 -0.38 -31.84
C LEU A 19 -0.27 -0.45 -30.78
N TYR A 20 -1.54 -0.25 -31.17
CA TYR A 20 -2.67 -0.44 -30.25
C TYR A 20 -2.71 -1.86 -29.66
N LYS A 21 -2.57 -2.90 -30.49
CA LYS A 21 -2.48 -4.28 -30.00
C LYS A 21 -1.32 -4.48 -29.01
N PHE A 22 -0.18 -3.84 -29.26
CA PHE A 22 0.97 -3.90 -28.38
C PHE A 22 0.70 -3.22 -27.03
N MET A 23 0.12 -2.02 -27.04
CA MET A 23 -0.26 -1.30 -25.82
C MET A 23 -1.22 -2.15 -24.96
N MET A 24 -2.14 -2.89 -25.59
CA MET A 24 -3.04 -3.81 -24.89
C MET A 24 -2.35 -5.00 -24.22
N ILE A 25 -1.12 -5.36 -24.61
CA ILE A 25 -0.30 -6.37 -23.91
C ILE A 25 0.13 -5.82 -22.54
N PHE A 26 0.50 -4.54 -22.46
CA PHE A 26 0.98 -3.92 -21.22
C PHE A 26 -0.17 -3.35 -20.37
N PHE A 27 -1.22 -2.83 -21.00
CA PHE A 27 -2.27 -2.03 -20.35
C PHE A 27 -3.67 -2.63 -20.51
N TYR A 28 -3.87 -3.87 -20.10
CA TYR A 28 -5.14 -4.62 -20.22
C TYR A 28 -6.36 -4.02 -19.46
N ASN A 29 -6.23 -2.88 -18.77
CA ASN A 29 -7.29 -2.35 -17.91
C ASN A 29 -8.43 -1.69 -18.71
N LYS A 30 -9.66 -2.06 -18.37
CA LYS A 30 -10.92 -1.59 -18.98
C LYS A 30 -11.33 -0.15 -18.58
N ASP A 31 -10.56 0.51 -17.71
CA ASP A 31 -10.85 1.84 -17.15
C ASP A 31 -10.40 3.00 -18.05
N CYS A 32 -10.29 2.79 -19.37
CA CYS A 32 -9.98 3.85 -20.33
C CYS A 32 -11.27 4.47 -20.90
N ASN A 33 -11.26 5.79 -21.11
CA ASN A 33 -12.30 6.44 -21.89
C ASN A 33 -12.07 6.13 -23.37
N LYS A 34 -12.84 5.18 -23.92
CA LYS A 34 -12.71 4.68 -25.29
C LYS A 34 -12.75 5.78 -26.36
N ARG A 35 -13.47 6.88 -26.14
CA ARG A 35 -13.52 8.01 -27.09
C ARG A 35 -12.19 8.77 -27.12
N ILE A 36 -11.61 9.03 -25.96
CA ILE A 36 -10.31 9.72 -25.84
C ILE A 36 -9.20 8.82 -26.39
N GLU A 37 -9.23 7.52 -26.09
CA GLU A 37 -8.27 6.56 -26.63
C GLU A 37 -8.29 6.53 -28.16
N GLN A 38 -9.48 6.39 -28.77
CA GLN A 38 -9.62 6.40 -30.24
C GLN A 38 -9.12 7.71 -30.85
N LEU A 39 -9.47 8.86 -30.27
CA LEU A 39 -8.99 10.16 -30.74
C LEU A 39 -7.47 10.28 -30.64
N SER A 40 -6.86 9.77 -29.56
CA SER A 40 -5.40 9.78 -29.38
C SER A 40 -4.67 8.94 -30.44
N TYR A 41 -5.19 7.77 -30.83
CA TYR A 41 -4.60 6.96 -31.91
C TYR A 41 -4.81 7.58 -33.30
N ILE A 42 -5.95 8.23 -33.55
CA ILE A 42 -6.18 8.99 -34.78
C ILE A 42 -5.21 10.17 -34.88
N LEU A 43 -5.02 10.90 -33.78
CA LEU A 43 -4.07 12.00 -33.70
C LEU A 43 -2.63 11.51 -33.92
N TYR A 44 -2.26 10.38 -33.32
CA TYR A 44 -0.97 9.74 -33.56
C TYR A 44 -0.75 9.43 -35.04
N PHE A 45 -1.75 8.82 -35.71
CA PHE A 45 -1.66 8.52 -37.13
C PHE A 45 -1.45 9.79 -37.97
N LEU A 46 -2.23 10.85 -37.72
CA LEU A 46 -2.10 12.12 -38.43
C LEU A 46 -0.74 12.78 -38.21
N CYS A 47 -0.28 12.85 -36.96
CA CYS A 47 1.01 13.45 -36.59
C CYS A 47 2.19 12.67 -37.17
N SER A 48 2.18 11.33 -37.07
CA SER A 48 3.25 10.48 -37.62
C SER A 48 3.33 10.58 -39.14
N SER A 49 2.18 10.56 -39.82
CA SER A 49 2.11 10.76 -41.28
C SER A 49 2.59 12.14 -41.71
N PHE A 50 2.24 13.21 -40.97
CA PHE A 50 2.70 14.56 -41.28
C PHE A 50 4.21 14.71 -41.08
N MET A 51 4.75 14.21 -39.97
CA MET A 51 6.18 14.24 -39.67
C MET A 51 6.99 13.49 -40.73
N TYR A 52 6.49 12.34 -41.20
CA TYR A 52 7.11 11.57 -42.26
C TYR A 52 7.20 12.33 -43.59
N LEU A 53 6.12 13.00 -43.99
CA LEU A 53 6.04 13.69 -45.28
C LEU A 53 6.88 14.98 -45.32
N VAL A 54 7.00 15.70 -44.20
CA VAL A 54 7.63 17.03 -44.15
C VAL A 54 9.09 16.99 -43.70
N VAL A 55 9.39 16.24 -42.64
CA VAL A 55 10.68 16.38 -41.94
C VAL A 55 11.77 15.52 -42.58
N LYS A 56 11.45 14.32 -43.08
CA LYS A 56 12.34 13.38 -43.80
C LYS A 56 13.74 13.15 -43.17
N ILE A 57 13.92 13.48 -41.89
CA ILE A 57 15.16 13.32 -41.10
C ILE A 57 14.95 12.20 -40.08
N PRO A 58 15.70 11.08 -40.17
CA PRO A 58 15.48 9.89 -39.34
C PRO A 58 15.58 10.14 -37.82
N ILE A 59 16.54 10.95 -37.38
CA ILE A 59 16.77 11.24 -35.96
C ILE A 59 15.58 12.02 -35.35
N ILE A 60 15.03 12.98 -36.10
CA ILE A 60 13.87 13.76 -35.64
C ILE A 60 12.64 12.86 -35.58
N MET A 61 12.44 12.01 -36.59
CA MET A 61 11.34 11.03 -36.61
C MET A 61 11.42 10.07 -35.41
N LEU A 62 12.60 9.56 -35.09
CA LEU A 62 12.86 8.70 -33.94
C LEU A 62 12.45 9.37 -32.62
N MET A 63 12.90 10.61 -32.39
CA MET A 63 12.54 11.38 -31.19
C MET A 63 11.04 11.63 -31.09
N THR A 64 10.40 12.02 -32.20
CA THR A 64 8.95 12.28 -32.23
C THR A 64 8.12 11.03 -31.95
N ASN A 65 8.53 9.86 -32.44
CA ASN A 65 7.84 8.60 -32.20
C ASN A 65 7.94 8.14 -30.75
N ILE A 66 9.11 8.29 -30.11
CA ILE A 66 9.27 7.96 -28.68
C ILE A 66 8.34 8.83 -27.81
N ILE A 67 8.31 10.14 -28.07
CA ILE A 67 7.42 11.07 -27.37
C ILE A 67 5.96 10.68 -27.60
N ALA A 68 5.58 10.39 -28.85
CA ALA A 68 4.22 10.04 -29.20
C ALA A 68 3.77 8.71 -28.55
N TYR A 69 4.64 7.70 -28.49
CA TYR A 69 4.35 6.44 -27.79
C TYR A 69 4.16 6.67 -26.29
N PHE A 70 4.98 7.52 -25.68
CA PHE A 70 4.81 7.90 -24.27
C PHE A 70 3.49 8.62 -24.03
N CYS A 71 3.11 9.59 -24.89
CA CYS A 71 1.82 10.25 -24.83
C CYS A 71 0.64 9.26 -24.93
N LEU A 72 0.74 8.24 -25.78
CA LEU A 72 -0.30 7.20 -25.90
C LEU A 72 -0.47 6.39 -24.61
N THR A 73 0.61 6.18 -23.83
CA THR A 73 0.50 5.49 -22.53
C THR A 73 -0.29 6.27 -21.49
N LEU A 74 -0.45 7.59 -21.66
CA LEU A 74 -1.23 8.44 -20.74
C LEU A 74 -2.72 8.08 -20.75
N ASN A 75 -3.21 7.45 -21.82
CA ASN A 75 -4.59 6.97 -21.93
C ASN A 75 -4.92 5.84 -20.92
N TYR A 76 -3.91 5.18 -20.36
CA TYR A 76 -4.09 4.02 -19.48
C TYR A 76 -3.69 4.33 -18.04
N LYS A 77 -4.51 3.88 -17.07
CA LYS A 77 -4.16 3.98 -15.64
C LYS A 77 -3.01 3.02 -15.31
N ALA A 78 -1.81 3.57 -15.16
CA ALA A 78 -0.61 2.83 -14.81
C ALA A 78 0.44 3.73 -14.14
N PRO A 79 1.28 3.19 -13.24
CA PRO A 79 2.39 3.95 -12.67
C PRO A 79 3.41 4.35 -13.74
N LEU A 80 4.08 5.48 -13.56
CA LEU A 80 5.07 6.03 -14.51
C LEU A 80 6.13 4.99 -14.92
N LYS A 81 6.54 4.13 -13.99
CA LYS A 81 7.51 3.05 -14.21
C LYS A 81 7.04 2.03 -15.26
N LYS A 82 5.76 1.65 -15.21
CA LYS A 82 5.20 0.69 -16.18
C LYS A 82 5.08 1.33 -17.58
N ARG A 83 4.85 2.65 -17.64
CA ARG A 83 4.77 3.42 -18.89
C ARG A 83 6.09 3.49 -19.63
N THR A 84 7.17 3.87 -18.94
CA THR A 84 8.50 3.97 -19.56
C THR A 84 8.98 2.64 -20.11
N ILE A 85 8.69 1.54 -19.40
CA ILE A 85 9.05 0.18 -19.81
C ILE A 85 8.27 -0.25 -21.05
N ALA A 86 6.96 -0.05 -21.06
CA ALA A 86 6.14 -0.38 -22.22
C ALA A 86 6.68 0.33 -23.48
N VAL A 87 6.96 1.63 -23.40
CA VAL A 87 7.50 2.40 -24.53
C VAL A 87 8.87 1.89 -24.97
N ALA A 88 9.80 1.65 -24.03
CA ALA A 88 11.13 1.15 -24.34
C ALA A 88 11.08 -0.21 -25.07
N PHE A 89 10.24 -1.14 -24.59
CA PHE A 89 10.10 -2.46 -25.19
C PHE A 89 9.39 -2.44 -26.55
N ILE A 90 8.32 -1.66 -26.68
CA ILE A 90 7.63 -1.46 -27.96
C ILE A 90 8.63 -0.98 -29.01
N TYR A 91 9.39 0.06 -28.67
CA TYR A 91 10.32 0.68 -29.59
C TYR A 91 11.47 -0.24 -29.97
N LEU A 92 12.03 -0.98 -29.00
CA LEU A 92 13.11 -1.92 -29.25
C LEU A 92 12.68 -3.06 -30.17
N ILE A 93 11.52 -3.67 -29.91
CA ILE A 93 11.01 -4.78 -30.74
C ILE A 93 10.76 -4.27 -32.16
N SER A 94 10.15 -3.10 -32.33
CA SER A 94 9.93 -2.50 -33.65
C SER A 94 11.23 -2.18 -34.40
N MET A 95 12.23 -1.61 -33.72
CA MET A 95 13.55 -1.32 -34.32
C MET A 95 14.28 -2.60 -34.73
N CYS A 96 14.27 -3.64 -33.90
CA CYS A 96 14.91 -4.92 -34.24
C CYS A 96 14.26 -5.57 -35.48
N ILE A 97 12.92 -5.53 -35.57
CA ILE A 97 12.19 -6.05 -36.73
C ILE A 97 12.53 -5.22 -37.98
N GLU A 98 12.56 -3.91 -37.86
CA GLU A 98 12.95 -2.99 -38.94
C GLU A 98 14.34 -3.33 -39.47
N ILE A 99 15.30 -3.49 -38.57
CA ILE A 99 16.67 -3.80 -38.92
C ILE A 99 16.81 -5.17 -39.60
N ILE A 100 16.15 -6.23 -39.10
CA ILE A 100 16.16 -7.56 -39.73
C ILE A 100 15.55 -7.52 -41.12
N VAL A 101 14.40 -6.87 -41.27
CA VAL A 101 13.68 -6.80 -42.54
C VAL A 101 14.49 -6.01 -43.57
N ILE A 102 15.13 -4.92 -43.15
CA ILE A 102 15.99 -4.12 -44.03
C ILE A 102 17.21 -4.93 -44.46
N THR A 103 17.94 -5.58 -43.54
CA THR A 103 19.14 -6.37 -43.91
C THR A 103 18.82 -7.55 -44.82
N MET A 104 17.68 -8.22 -44.60
CA MET A 104 17.24 -9.33 -45.44
C MET A 104 16.84 -8.89 -46.86
N LEU A 105 16.26 -7.70 -47.01
CA LEU A 105 15.69 -7.25 -48.29
C LEU A 105 16.62 -6.34 -49.09
N SER A 106 17.40 -5.46 -48.45
CA SER A 106 18.13 -4.40 -49.16
C SER A 106 19.57 -4.77 -49.52
N GLY A 107 20.22 -5.68 -48.80
CA GLY A 107 21.63 -6.05 -49.03
C GLY A 107 22.64 -4.89 -49.04
N ILE A 108 22.24 -3.64 -48.76
CA ILE A 108 23.05 -2.42 -48.94
C ILE A 108 22.81 -1.41 -47.78
N LYS A 109 23.95 -0.84 -47.38
CA LYS A 109 24.31 0.24 -46.43
C LYS A 109 23.20 1.20 -45.99
N PHE A 110 22.97 1.26 -44.67
CA PHE A 110 22.16 2.26 -43.98
C PHE A 110 23.06 3.42 -43.50
N ASP A 111 22.93 4.60 -44.11
CA ASP A 111 23.61 5.80 -43.62
C ASP A 111 22.65 6.63 -42.76
N ILE A 112 23.04 6.84 -41.50
CA ILE A 112 22.26 7.52 -40.46
C ILE A 112 22.02 9.00 -40.80
N MET A 113 22.88 9.59 -41.64
CA MET A 113 22.83 11.01 -42.02
C MET A 113 22.36 11.25 -43.46
N ALA A 114 22.16 10.20 -44.26
CA ALA A 114 21.61 10.34 -45.60
C ALA A 114 20.08 10.44 -45.56
N GLN A 115 19.51 11.16 -46.52
CA GLN A 115 18.08 11.10 -46.77
C GLN A 115 17.74 9.66 -47.16
N ASN A 116 16.81 9.05 -46.45
CA ASN A 116 16.40 7.67 -46.70
C ASN A 116 15.78 7.54 -48.10
N ASP A 117 16.58 7.12 -49.08
CA ASP A 117 16.10 6.62 -50.36
C ASP A 117 15.62 5.17 -50.19
N TYR A 118 14.58 4.98 -49.39
CA TYR A 118 13.81 3.74 -49.37
C TYR A 118 13.04 3.64 -50.70
N SER A 119 13.74 3.30 -51.77
CA SER A 119 13.18 3.32 -53.13
C SER A 119 12.20 2.18 -53.43
N LEU A 120 12.03 1.23 -52.49
CA LEU A 120 11.28 0.01 -52.69
C LEU A 120 10.06 -0.06 -51.76
N SER A 121 8.89 0.24 -52.30
CA SER A 121 7.59 0.23 -51.60
C SER A 121 7.25 -1.13 -50.96
N TYR A 122 7.79 -2.25 -51.48
CA TYR A 122 7.55 -3.57 -50.92
C TYR A 122 8.17 -3.76 -49.53
N THR A 123 9.29 -3.07 -49.22
CA THR A 123 9.97 -3.18 -47.92
C THR A 123 9.09 -2.68 -46.77
N LEU A 124 8.34 -1.58 -46.99
CA LEU A 124 7.40 -1.04 -46.01
C LEU A 124 6.26 -2.03 -45.71
N VAL A 125 5.75 -2.72 -46.74
CA VAL A 125 4.67 -3.69 -46.60
C VAL A 125 5.14 -4.91 -45.81
N VAL A 126 6.32 -5.45 -46.13
CA VAL A 126 6.91 -6.58 -45.40
C VAL A 126 7.17 -6.20 -43.94
N LEU A 127 7.67 -4.99 -43.68
CA LEU A 127 7.92 -4.49 -42.34
C LEU A 127 6.64 -4.41 -41.49
N ALA A 128 5.56 -3.87 -42.07
CA ALA A 128 4.28 -3.76 -41.38
C ALA A 128 3.67 -5.14 -41.07
N LEU A 129 3.77 -6.08 -42.01
CA LEU A 129 3.29 -7.46 -41.84
C LEU A 129 4.12 -8.24 -40.80
N ALA A 130 5.44 -8.08 -40.79
CA ALA A 130 6.32 -8.72 -39.82
C ALA A 130 6.03 -8.25 -38.38
N ASN A 131 5.92 -6.93 -38.19
CA ASN A 131 5.50 -6.34 -36.91
C ASN A 131 4.15 -6.89 -36.47
N TYR A 132 3.13 -6.83 -37.34
CA TYR A 132 1.80 -7.32 -37.02
C TYR A 132 1.78 -8.80 -36.61
N SER A 133 2.53 -9.64 -37.30
CA SER A 133 2.59 -11.10 -37.06
C SER A 133 3.22 -11.43 -35.72
N ILE A 134 4.37 -10.82 -35.41
CA ILE A 134 5.09 -11.01 -34.14
C ILE A 134 4.24 -10.53 -32.98
N ILE A 135 3.62 -9.36 -33.09
CA ILE A 135 2.83 -8.76 -32.01
C ILE A 135 1.56 -9.56 -31.75
N THR A 136 0.92 -10.09 -32.80
CA THR A 136 -0.21 -11.00 -32.66
C THR A 136 0.19 -12.31 -31.98
N CYS A 137 1.40 -12.82 -32.24
CA CYS A 137 1.96 -13.97 -31.53
C CYS A 137 2.18 -13.65 -30.03
N LEU A 138 2.82 -12.52 -29.73
CA LEU A 138 3.08 -12.08 -28.34
C LEU A 138 1.78 -11.84 -27.55
N SER A 139 0.74 -11.32 -28.20
CA SER A 139 -0.55 -11.11 -27.56
C SER A 139 -1.25 -12.39 -27.09
N LYS A 140 -0.82 -13.57 -27.57
CA LYS A 140 -1.32 -14.88 -27.13
C LYS A 140 -0.65 -15.39 -25.85
N PHE A 141 0.53 -14.89 -25.48
CA PHE A 141 1.27 -15.28 -24.25
C PHE A 141 0.74 -14.59 -22.98
N LYS A 142 -0.59 -14.46 -22.90
CA LYS A 142 -1.33 -13.54 -22.04
C LYS A 142 -1.41 -14.00 -20.59
N ARG A 143 -0.30 -13.87 -19.84
CA ARG A 143 -0.30 -13.91 -18.37
C ARG A 143 0.76 -12.97 -17.81
N ILE A 144 0.50 -11.66 -17.82
CA ILE A 144 1.24 -10.72 -16.98
C ILE A 144 0.21 -9.84 -16.31
N LYS A 145 -0.30 -10.37 -15.20
CA LYS A 145 -1.28 -9.71 -14.37
C LYS A 145 -0.56 -9.09 -13.18
N ASP A 146 -0.97 -7.84 -12.95
CA ASP A 146 -1.00 -7.17 -11.65
C ASP A 146 0.35 -6.67 -11.10
N GLY A 147 0.71 -5.45 -11.51
CA GLY A 147 0.96 -4.34 -10.59
C GLY A 147 1.94 -4.51 -9.41
N GLU A 148 2.90 -5.41 -9.47
CA GLU A 148 3.78 -5.71 -8.34
C GLU A 148 4.92 -4.70 -8.14
N LYS A 149 5.18 -4.36 -6.87
CA LYS A 149 6.26 -3.46 -6.44
C LYS A 149 7.57 -4.26 -6.37
N VAL A 150 8.35 -4.20 -7.44
CA VAL A 150 9.69 -4.80 -7.48
C VAL A 150 10.75 -3.82 -6.92
N GLN A 151 11.81 -4.37 -6.33
CA GLN A 151 12.98 -3.64 -5.83
C GLN A 151 13.72 -2.90 -6.97
N ILE A 152 14.18 -1.67 -6.71
CA ILE A 152 14.77 -0.74 -7.70
C ILE A 152 15.94 -1.32 -8.50
N SER A 153 16.74 -2.23 -7.91
CA SER A 153 17.85 -2.91 -8.59
C SER A 153 17.43 -3.71 -9.82
N TYR A 154 16.32 -4.45 -9.75
CA TYR A 154 15.81 -5.24 -10.87
C TYR A 154 15.26 -4.35 -11.99
N TRP A 155 14.67 -3.21 -11.63
CA TRP A 155 14.19 -2.21 -12.60
C TRP A 155 15.33 -1.64 -13.44
N VAL A 156 16.50 -1.40 -12.83
CA VAL A 156 17.68 -0.89 -13.53
C VAL A 156 18.18 -1.92 -14.55
N CYS A 157 18.30 -3.20 -14.17
CA CYS A 157 18.73 -4.26 -15.09
C CYS A 157 17.77 -4.46 -16.27
N LEU A 158 16.45 -4.39 -16.03
CA LEU A 158 15.43 -4.56 -17.06
C LEU A 158 15.40 -3.43 -18.09
N LEU A 159 15.79 -2.21 -17.72
CA LEU A 159 15.91 -1.10 -18.66
C LEU A 159 17.28 -1.09 -19.36
N LEU A 160 18.34 -1.47 -18.65
CA LEU A 160 19.70 -1.42 -19.16
C LEU A 160 19.95 -2.47 -20.25
N MET A 161 19.35 -3.66 -20.15
CA MET A 161 19.49 -4.73 -21.15
C MET A 161 18.96 -4.32 -22.55
N PRO A 162 17.71 -3.83 -22.68
CA PRO A 162 17.19 -3.21 -23.90
C PRO A 162 18.10 -2.14 -24.47
N VAL A 163 18.50 -1.16 -23.66
CA VAL A 163 19.32 -0.02 -24.10
C VAL A 163 20.70 -0.48 -24.57
N ALA A 164 21.33 -1.43 -23.87
CA ALA A 164 22.60 -2.01 -24.25
C ALA A 164 22.50 -2.79 -25.57
N SER A 165 21.45 -3.59 -25.75
CA SER A 165 21.23 -4.31 -27.01
C SER A 165 21.00 -3.37 -28.19
N LEU A 166 20.28 -2.26 -27.99
CA LEU A 166 20.10 -1.21 -29.01
C LEU A 166 21.44 -0.53 -29.35
N TYR A 167 22.25 -0.20 -28.35
CA TYR A 167 23.58 0.38 -28.59
C TYR A 167 24.50 -0.57 -29.35
N ILE A 168 24.53 -1.86 -28.98
CA ILE A 168 25.32 -2.88 -29.69
C ILE A 168 24.90 -2.97 -31.16
N ILE A 169 23.60 -3.01 -31.43
CA ILE A 169 23.09 -3.01 -32.81
C ILE A 169 23.55 -1.76 -33.55
N LEU A 170 23.39 -0.55 -32.99
CA LEU A 170 23.83 0.69 -33.63
C LEU A 170 25.33 0.71 -33.96
N VAL A 171 26.18 0.22 -33.05
CA VAL A 171 27.63 0.14 -33.27
C VAL A 171 27.98 -0.84 -34.39
N LEU A 172 27.34 -2.01 -34.43
CA LEU A 172 27.57 -3.04 -35.46
C LEU A 172 27.18 -2.56 -36.86
N PHE A 173 26.14 -1.74 -36.97
CA PHE A 173 25.75 -1.13 -38.25
C PHE A 173 26.77 -0.11 -38.73
N LYS A 174 27.34 0.68 -37.82
CA LYS A 174 28.34 1.71 -38.17
C LYS A 174 29.66 1.10 -38.66
N THR A 175 30.01 -0.12 -38.22
CA THR A 175 31.29 -0.74 -38.54
C THR A 175 31.35 -1.46 -39.90
N TYR A 176 30.26 -1.58 -40.67
CA TYR A 176 30.17 -2.03 -42.09
C TYR A 176 30.90 -3.32 -42.53
N VAL A 177 31.69 -3.97 -41.67
CA VAL A 177 32.66 -5.03 -42.04
C VAL A 177 32.12 -6.44 -41.78
N ILE A 178 30.93 -6.56 -41.19
CA ILE A 178 30.32 -7.85 -40.83
C ILE A 178 29.44 -8.34 -41.98
N SER A 179 29.54 -9.64 -42.32
CA SER A 179 28.68 -10.24 -43.33
C SER A 179 27.21 -10.24 -42.89
N ASN A 180 26.29 -10.06 -43.85
CA ASN A 180 24.85 -9.99 -43.58
C ASN A 180 24.33 -11.22 -42.79
N ILE A 181 24.90 -12.41 -43.04
CA ILE A 181 24.53 -13.63 -42.31
C ILE A 181 24.93 -13.55 -40.83
N VAL A 182 26.16 -13.10 -40.54
CA VAL A 182 26.63 -12.95 -39.15
C VAL A 182 25.85 -11.88 -38.42
N MET A 183 25.47 -10.80 -39.10
CA MET A 183 24.61 -9.74 -38.55
C MET A 183 23.22 -10.27 -38.15
N CYS A 184 22.57 -11.06 -39.01
CA CYS A 184 21.30 -11.71 -38.70
C CYS A 184 21.39 -12.64 -37.48
N ILE A 185 22.49 -13.40 -37.35
CA ILE A 185 22.72 -14.29 -36.21
C ILE A 185 22.85 -13.48 -34.91
N ILE A 186 23.61 -12.38 -34.92
CA ILE A 186 23.78 -11.53 -33.73
C ILE A 186 22.46 -10.90 -33.30
N ILE A 187 21.66 -10.38 -34.24
CA ILE A 187 20.36 -9.80 -33.91
C ILE A 187 19.40 -10.86 -33.34
N ALA A 188 19.39 -12.06 -33.92
CA ALA A 188 18.57 -13.17 -33.41
C ALA A 188 18.96 -13.55 -31.97
N LEU A 189 20.26 -13.61 -31.66
CA LEU A 189 20.76 -13.88 -30.31
C LEU A 189 20.39 -12.77 -29.32
N LEU A 190 20.51 -11.50 -29.71
CA LEU A 190 20.11 -10.35 -28.87
C LEU A 190 18.61 -10.33 -28.61
N LEU A 191 17.78 -10.70 -29.59
CA LEU A 191 16.34 -10.84 -29.40
C LEU A 191 16.02 -11.98 -28.42
N LEU A 192 16.66 -13.13 -28.59
CA LEU A 192 16.47 -14.28 -27.71
C LEU A 192 16.86 -13.95 -26.26
N MET A 193 17.95 -13.20 -26.07
CA MET A 193 18.38 -12.70 -24.77
C MET A 193 17.34 -11.76 -24.14
N ASN A 194 16.81 -10.79 -24.91
CA ASN A 194 15.74 -9.90 -24.44
C ASN A 194 14.45 -10.68 -24.08
N PHE A 195 14.05 -11.66 -24.89
CA PHE A 195 12.93 -12.54 -24.56
C PHE A 195 13.17 -13.35 -23.28
N GLY A 196 14.38 -13.88 -23.11
CA GLY A 196 14.79 -14.57 -21.89
C GLY A 196 14.68 -13.69 -20.64
N THR A 197 15.10 -12.42 -20.73
CA THR A 197 14.98 -11.47 -19.60
C THR A 197 13.52 -11.20 -19.22
N PHE A 198 12.62 -11.15 -20.19
CA PHE A 198 11.19 -10.97 -19.94
C PHE A 198 10.55 -12.19 -19.27
N TYR A 199 10.89 -13.39 -19.74
CA TYR A 199 10.44 -14.63 -19.10
C TYR A 199 10.94 -14.74 -17.65
N LEU A 200 12.22 -14.43 -17.42
CA LEU A 200 12.79 -14.43 -16.07
C LEU A 200 12.12 -13.40 -15.17
N TYR A 201 11.77 -12.21 -15.69
CA TYR A 201 11.01 -11.22 -14.94
C TYR A 201 9.65 -11.77 -14.49
N ASP A 202 8.90 -12.40 -15.38
CA ASP A 202 7.56 -12.95 -15.05
C ASP A 202 7.65 -14.01 -13.94
N VAL A 203 8.63 -14.92 -14.06
CA VAL A 203 8.89 -15.95 -13.04
C VAL A 203 9.28 -15.33 -11.70
N ILE A 204 10.21 -14.37 -11.70
CA ILE A 204 10.70 -13.73 -10.47
C ILE A 204 9.60 -12.90 -9.80
N SER A 205 8.81 -12.14 -10.58
CA SER A 205 7.70 -11.34 -10.05
C SER A 205 6.71 -12.24 -9.32
N LYS A 206 6.29 -13.33 -9.97
CA LYS A 206 5.39 -14.32 -9.39
C LYS A 206 5.95 -14.91 -8.08
N MET A 207 7.22 -15.29 -8.05
CA MET A 207 7.85 -15.81 -6.83
C MET A 207 7.83 -14.79 -5.68
N TYR A 208 8.13 -13.52 -5.96
CA TYR A 208 8.07 -12.45 -4.94
C TYR A 208 6.65 -12.23 -4.42
N SER A 209 5.65 -12.28 -5.30
CA SER A 209 4.24 -12.17 -4.94
C SER A 209 3.82 -13.27 -3.96
N GLU A 210 4.15 -14.52 -4.30
CA GLU A 210 3.87 -15.68 -3.45
C GLU A 210 4.60 -15.59 -2.10
N GLU A 211 5.83 -15.07 -2.08
CA GLU A 211 6.57 -14.87 -0.82
C GLU A 211 5.93 -13.78 0.06
N ALA A 212 5.48 -12.67 -0.54
CA ALA A 212 4.78 -11.61 0.16
C ALA A 212 3.45 -12.11 0.75
N GLU A 213 2.69 -12.88 -0.01
CA GLU A 213 1.44 -13.50 0.46
C GLU A 213 1.70 -14.47 1.62
N LYS A 214 2.74 -15.31 1.54
CA LYS A 214 3.12 -16.21 2.65
C LYS A 214 3.47 -15.44 3.93
N LYS A 215 4.25 -14.36 3.82
CA LYS A 215 4.59 -13.50 4.97
C LYS A 215 3.35 -12.86 5.58
N TRP A 216 2.44 -12.37 4.75
CA TRP A 216 1.16 -11.81 5.18
C TRP A 216 0.31 -12.84 5.95
N ILE A 217 0.15 -14.06 5.40
CA ILE A 217 -0.59 -15.14 6.05
C ILE A 217 0.06 -15.54 7.39
N ALA A 218 1.39 -15.60 7.45
CA ALA A 218 2.10 -15.92 8.69
C ALA A 218 1.84 -14.88 9.79
N GLN A 219 1.88 -13.59 9.47
CA GLN A 219 1.52 -12.52 10.42
C GLN A 219 0.07 -12.64 10.89
N GLN A 220 -0.85 -12.95 9.97
CA GLN A 220 -2.26 -13.13 10.30
C GLN A 220 -2.47 -14.31 11.26
N ASN A 221 -1.76 -15.43 11.05
CA ASN A 221 -1.79 -16.58 11.94
C ASN A 221 -1.26 -16.25 13.35
N MET A 222 -0.15 -15.51 13.45
CA MET A 222 0.37 -15.07 14.75
C MET A 222 -0.64 -14.19 15.50
N TYR A 223 -1.34 -13.30 14.79
CA TYR A 223 -2.40 -12.49 15.37
C TYR A 223 -3.59 -13.32 15.87
N TYR A 224 -4.03 -14.31 15.09
CA TYR A 224 -5.08 -15.24 15.51
C TYR A 224 -4.69 -16.08 16.72
N GLU A 225 -3.43 -16.54 16.79
CA GLU A 225 -2.92 -17.29 17.94
C GLU A 225 -2.95 -16.43 19.21
N LYS A 226 -2.53 -15.16 19.11
CA LYS A 226 -2.60 -14.20 20.23
C LYS A 226 -4.05 -14.01 20.71
N GLN A 227 -5.00 -13.83 19.78
CA GLN A 227 -6.42 -13.72 20.13
C GLN A 227 -6.96 -14.99 20.79
N PHE A 228 -6.61 -16.16 20.27
CA PHE A 228 -7.01 -17.43 20.84
C PHE A 228 -6.49 -17.60 22.27
N ASN A 229 -5.23 -17.22 22.52
CA ASN A 229 -4.64 -17.26 23.86
C ASN A 229 -5.31 -16.29 24.84
N MET A 230 -5.66 -15.07 24.40
CA MET A 230 -6.43 -14.12 25.21
C MET A 230 -7.82 -14.66 25.55
N MET A 231 -8.53 -15.23 24.57
CA MET A 231 -9.83 -15.87 24.78
C MET A 231 -9.73 -17.04 25.77
N LYS A 232 -8.71 -17.90 25.62
CA LYS A 232 -8.46 -19.02 26.53
C LYS A 232 -8.20 -18.54 27.96
N SER A 233 -7.44 -17.46 28.13
CA SER A 233 -7.19 -16.84 29.42
C SER A 233 -8.49 -16.31 30.05
N SER A 234 -9.29 -15.57 29.28
CA SER A 234 -10.60 -15.06 29.71
C SER A 234 -11.57 -16.16 30.14
N VAL A 235 -11.65 -17.26 29.37
CA VAL A 235 -12.45 -18.43 29.74
C VAL A 235 -11.95 -19.08 31.03
N LYS A 236 -10.62 -19.15 31.23
CA LYS A 236 -10.03 -19.67 32.47
C LYS A 236 -10.40 -18.78 33.66
N THR A 237 -10.26 -17.46 33.54
CA THR A 237 -10.65 -16.49 34.57
C THR A 237 -12.13 -16.62 34.93
N THR A 238 -13.01 -16.71 33.92
CA THR A 238 -14.46 -16.91 34.11
C THR A 238 -14.76 -18.20 34.87
N ARG A 239 -14.04 -19.29 34.56
CA ARG A 239 -14.20 -20.57 35.29
C ARG A 239 -13.76 -20.45 36.75
N THR A 240 -12.67 -19.73 37.02
CA THR A 240 -12.21 -19.45 38.39
C THR A 240 -13.26 -18.65 39.16
N ILE A 241 -13.74 -17.53 38.60
CA ILE A 241 -14.81 -16.72 39.22
C ILE A 241 -16.04 -17.57 39.54
N LYS A 242 -16.50 -18.39 38.57
CA LYS A 242 -17.65 -19.27 38.78
C LYS A 242 -17.41 -20.30 39.89
N HIS A 243 -16.21 -20.86 39.96
CA HIS A 243 -15.82 -21.82 40.99
C HIS A 243 -15.83 -21.17 42.38
N ASP A 244 -15.24 -19.98 42.50
CA ASP A 244 -15.13 -19.28 43.77
C ASP A 244 -16.50 -18.82 44.26
N LEU A 245 -17.34 -18.28 43.36
CA LEU A 245 -18.74 -17.98 43.66
C LEU A 245 -19.50 -19.20 44.18
N LYS A 246 -19.30 -20.37 43.55
CA LYS A 246 -19.94 -21.61 43.99
C LYS A 246 -19.52 -22.00 45.42
N ASN A 247 -18.24 -21.80 45.76
CA ASN A 247 -17.72 -22.08 47.09
C ASN A 247 -18.30 -21.12 48.14
N HIS A 248 -18.38 -19.83 47.83
CA HIS A 248 -19.05 -18.84 48.69
C HIS A 248 -20.51 -19.22 48.94
N LEU A 249 -21.24 -19.63 47.89
CA LEU A 249 -22.63 -20.08 48.03
C LEU A 249 -22.76 -21.35 48.88
N TYR A 250 -21.84 -22.31 48.77
CA TYR A 250 -21.85 -23.49 49.63
C TYR A 250 -21.57 -23.15 51.09
N MET A 251 -20.62 -22.25 51.35
CA MET A 251 -20.30 -21.81 52.70
C MET A 251 -21.49 -21.12 53.33
N LEU A 252 -22.11 -20.21 52.59
CA LEU A 252 -23.30 -19.48 53.01
C LEU A 252 -24.48 -20.43 53.29
N ARG A 253 -24.70 -21.43 52.43
CA ARG A 253 -25.72 -22.47 52.68
C ARG A 253 -25.45 -23.24 53.97
N ALA A 254 -24.21 -23.64 54.22
CA ALA A 254 -23.85 -24.39 55.43
C ALA A 254 -24.01 -23.56 56.71
N LEU A 255 -23.70 -22.25 56.68
CA LEU A 255 -23.90 -21.35 57.81
C LEU A 255 -25.39 -21.15 58.12
N VAL A 256 -26.22 -21.01 57.08
CA VAL A 256 -27.68 -20.91 57.23
C VAL A 256 -28.29 -22.21 57.74
N GLU A 257 -27.87 -23.38 57.24
CA GLU A 257 -28.32 -24.70 57.71
C GLU A 257 -27.99 -24.97 59.20
N ARG A 258 -26.97 -24.29 59.75
CA ARG A 258 -26.55 -24.38 61.16
C ARG A 258 -27.18 -23.32 62.07
N ASP A 259 -28.07 -22.49 61.53
CA ASP A 259 -28.68 -21.35 62.23
C ASP A 259 -27.65 -20.30 62.73
N GLU A 260 -26.47 -20.25 62.11
CA GLU A 260 -25.38 -19.32 62.44
C GLU A 260 -25.55 -17.97 61.70
N LYS A 261 -26.65 -17.27 62.01
CA LYS A 261 -27.03 -16.03 61.32
C LYS A 261 -25.93 -14.96 61.29
N ASP A 262 -25.29 -14.70 62.43
CA ASP A 262 -24.29 -13.63 62.53
C ASP A 262 -23.03 -13.93 61.70
N ASN A 263 -22.61 -15.20 61.63
CA ASN A 263 -21.50 -15.62 60.79
C ASN A 263 -21.84 -15.56 59.29
N ALA A 264 -23.09 -15.87 58.92
CA ALA A 264 -23.55 -15.73 57.54
C ALA A 264 -23.56 -14.25 57.09
N ILE A 265 -24.07 -13.34 57.94
CA ILE A 265 -24.05 -11.89 57.67
C ILE A 265 -22.61 -11.38 57.56
N LYS A 266 -21.72 -11.83 58.45
CA LYS A 266 -20.30 -11.49 58.39
C LYS A 266 -19.66 -11.95 57.09
N HIS A 267 -19.90 -13.18 56.64
CA HIS A 267 -19.35 -13.69 55.38
C HIS A 267 -19.91 -12.96 54.15
N ILE A 268 -21.20 -12.60 54.15
CA ILE A 268 -21.78 -11.74 53.11
C ILE A 268 -21.09 -10.38 53.09
N SER A 269 -20.85 -9.79 54.27
CA SER A 269 -20.16 -8.51 54.41
C SER A 269 -18.73 -8.60 53.87
N GLU A 270 -18.00 -9.67 54.15
CA GLU A 270 -16.66 -9.90 53.57
C GLU A 270 -16.67 -9.99 52.04
N ILE A 271 -17.70 -10.63 51.44
CA ILE A 271 -17.87 -10.68 49.99
C ILE A 271 -18.23 -9.29 49.42
N MET A 272 -19.12 -8.56 50.09
CA MET A 272 -19.51 -7.21 49.69
C MET A 272 -18.34 -6.23 49.82
N ASP A 273 -17.55 -6.31 50.87
CA ASP A 273 -16.36 -5.48 51.09
C ASP A 273 -15.33 -5.71 49.97
N VAL A 274 -15.16 -6.94 49.49
CA VAL A 274 -14.29 -7.23 48.32
C VAL A 274 -14.85 -6.63 47.03
N CYS A 275 -16.19 -6.59 46.88
CA CYS A 275 -16.84 -5.92 45.75
C CYS A 275 -16.81 -4.38 45.88
N GLU A 276 -16.87 -3.83 47.09
CA GLU A 276 -16.83 -2.38 47.39
C GLU A 276 -15.41 -1.81 47.46
N LEU A 277 -14.40 -2.65 47.76
CA LEU A 277 -12.97 -2.32 47.67
C LEU A 277 -12.53 -1.96 46.24
N GLN A 278 -13.31 -2.35 45.23
CA GLN A 278 -13.23 -1.73 43.92
C GLN A 278 -13.89 -0.35 43.98
N GLN A 279 -13.13 0.66 44.40
CA GLN A 279 -13.54 2.05 44.21
C GLN A 279 -13.94 2.25 42.74
N GLU A 280 -15.22 2.51 42.49
CA GLU A 280 -15.69 2.93 41.16
C GLU A 280 -15.20 4.36 40.93
N TYR A 281 -14.07 4.51 40.23
CA TYR A 281 -13.53 5.78 39.78
C TYR A 281 -14.41 6.42 38.69
N ALA A 282 -15.21 5.61 37.98
CA ALA A 282 -16.10 6.02 36.91
C ALA A 282 -17.51 5.45 37.13
N GLN A 283 -18.48 6.35 37.29
CA GLN A 283 -19.90 6.01 37.46
C GLN A 283 -20.78 6.97 36.64
N SER A 284 -20.63 6.91 35.32
CA SER A 284 -21.37 7.76 34.39
C SER A 284 -22.71 7.18 33.94
N GLY A 285 -22.92 5.87 34.15
CA GLY A 285 -24.08 5.13 33.66
C GLY A 285 -23.88 4.53 32.27
N ASN A 286 -22.77 4.85 31.59
CA ASN A 286 -22.37 4.18 30.35
C ASN A 286 -21.45 3.00 30.68
N ILE A 287 -22.01 1.78 30.66
CA ILE A 287 -21.32 0.54 31.08
C ILE A 287 -19.98 0.35 30.37
N ALA A 288 -19.89 0.68 29.08
CA ALA A 288 -18.66 0.48 28.31
C ALA A 288 -17.54 1.41 28.79
N ILE A 289 -17.84 2.71 28.95
CA ILE A 289 -16.87 3.71 29.41
C ILE A 289 -16.49 3.46 30.87
N ASP A 290 -17.49 3.21 31.72
CA ASP A 290 -17.28 2.96 33.15
C ASP A 290 -16.41 1.73 33.37
N SER A 291 -16.64 0.64 32.63
CA SER A 291 -15.83 -0.59 32.72
C SER A 291 -14.37 -0.36 32.33
N ILE A 292 -14.12 0.38 31.24
CA ILE A 292 -12.75 0.64 30.76
C ILE A 292 -12.01 1.54 31.75
N LEU A 293 -12.67 2.62 32.21
CA LEU A 293 -12.09 3.56 33.15
C LEU A 293 -11.80 2.90 34.49
N ASN A 294 -12.75 2.18 35.08
CA ASN A 294 -12.53 1.51 36.36
C ASN A 294 -11.38 0.50 36.29
N PHE A 295 -11.30 -0.29 35.22
CA PHE A 295 -10.18 -1.22 35.02
C PHE A 295 -8.81 -0.52 34.98
N LYS A 296 -8.67 0.56 34.22
CA LYS A 296 -7.40 1.27 34.04
C LYS A 296 -7.04 2.19 35.21
N LEU A 297 -8.02 2.85 35.81
CA LEU A 297 -7.82 3.74 36.95
C LEU A 297 -7.51 2.95 38.21
N GLN A 298 -8.08 1.74 38.38
CA GLN A 298 -7.68 0.82 39.43
C GLN A 298 -6.20 0.45 39.30
N GLN A 299 -5.73 0.10 38.10
CA GLN A 299 -4.31 -0.17 37.86
C GLN A 299 -3.42 1.03 38.24
N ALA A 300 -3.82 2.25 37.87
CA ALA A 300 -3.06 3.45 38.20
C ALA A 300 -2.96 3.68 39.73
N VAL A 301 -4.04 3.42 40.47
CA VAL A 301 -4.04 3.55 41.94
C VAL A 301 -3.18 2.47 42.60
N GLU A 302 -3.18 1.24 42.09
CA GLU A 302 -2.28 0.16 42.55
C GLU A 302 -0.79 0.55 42.37
N GLU A 303 -0.48 1.40 41.39
CA GLU A 303 0.85 1.96 41.12
C GLU A 303 1.15 3.27 41.91
N ASN A 304 0.32 3.62 42.90
CA ASN A 304 0.38 4.83 43.72
C ASN A 304 0.26 6.14 42.93
N ILE A 305 -0.56 6.16 41.88
CA ILE A 305 -0.87 7.35 41.09
C ILE A 305 -2.17 7.98 41.62
N LYS A 306 -2.17 9.30 41.85
CA LYS A 306 -3.40 10.02 42.21
C LYS A 306 -4.31 10.13 40.98
N VAL A 307 -5.52 9.60 41.08
CA VAL A 307 -6.52 9.63 40.01
C VAL A 307 -7.63 10.62 40.33
N ILE A 308 -8.04 11.41 39.32
CA ILE A 308 -9.24 12.25 39.34
C ILE A 308 -10.03 11.97 38.07
N ALA A 309 -11.33 11.67 38.19
CA ALA A 309 -12.20 11.40 37.05
C ALA A 309 -13.48 12.25 37.11
N GLU A 310 -13.75 13.00 36.04
CA GLU A 310 -14.93 13.84 35.87
C GLU A 310 -15.70 13.42 34.61
N LEU A 311 -16.88 12.82 34.80
CA LEU A 311 -17.66 12.25 33.70
C LEU A 311 -19.02 12.94 33.58
N TYR A 312 -19.26 13.56 32.42
CA TYR A 312 -20.49 14.25 32.06
C TYR A 312 -20.99 13.73 30.71
N ILE A 313 -21.49 12.49 30.69
CA ILE A 313 -21.92 11.78 29.49
C ILE A 313 -23.32 11.17 29.65
N PRO A 314 -24.08 10.99 28.54
CA PRO A 314 -25.36 10.30 28.58
C PRO A 314 -25.20 8.78 28.76
N PHE A 315 -26.27 8.12 29.20
CA PHE A 315 -26.32 6.66 29.39
C PHE A 315 -26.02 5.90 28.09
N GLU A 316 -26.56 6.36 26.97
CA GLU A 316 -26.36 5.77 25.64
C GLU A 316 -25.57 6.72 24.75
N LEU A 317 -24.61 6.15 24.01
CA LEU A 317 -23.78 6.83 23.02
C LEU A 317 -23.72 5.96 21.78
N GLU A 318 -23.90 6.55 20.59
CA GLU A 318 -23.75 5.87 19.30
C GLU A 318 -22.27 5.68 18.93
N LEU A 319 -21.50 5.12 19.85
CA LEU A 319 -20.08 4.82 19.69
C LEU A 319 -19.84 3.34 19.94
N SER A 320 -19.09 2.69 19.05
CA SER A 320 -18.72 1.28 19.21
C SER A 320 -17.90 1.08 20.49
N SER A 321 -18.27 0.10 21.31
CA SER A 321 -17.50 -0.26 22.52
C SER A 321 -16.06 -0.69 22.19
N PHE A 322 -15.82 -1.22 20.98
CA PHE A 322 -14.48 -1.54 20.51
C PHE A 322 -13.66 -0.28 20.20
N ASP A 323 -14.24 0.66 19.47
CA ASP A 323 -13.52 1.91 19.15
C ASP A 323 -13.29 2.74 20.43
N MET A 324 -14.23 2.68 21.38
CA MET A 324 -14.07 3.29 22.69
C MET A 324 -12.92 2.66 23.49
N SER A 325 -12.78 1.33 23.47
CA SER A 325 -11.66 0.66 24.16
C SER A 325 -10.31 0.96 23.53
N VAL A 326 -10.25 1.13 22.20
CA VAL A 326 -9.03 1.58 21.52
C VAL A 326 -8.66 3.01 21.92
N ILE A 327 -9.62 3.93 21.97
CA ILE A 327 -9.34 5.33 22.32
C ILE A 327 -8.95 5.47 23.80
N LEU A 328 -9.83 5.08 24.72
CA LEU A 328 -9.58 5.24 26.16
C LEU A 328 -8.43 4.36 26.65
N GLY A 329 -8.36 3.10 26.18
CA GLY A 329 -7.30 2.18 26.57
C GLY A 329 -5.93 2.72 26.24
N ASN A 330 -5.70 3.16 25.00
CA ASN A 330 -4.40 3.70 24.59
C ASN A 330 -4.08 5.05 25.26
N LEU A 331 -5.06 5.94 25.45
CA LEU A 331 -4.81 7.22 26.13
C LEU A 331 -4.43 7.02 27.59
N LEU A 332 -5.12 6.11 28.30
CA LEU A 332 -4.83 5.78 29.69
C LEU A 332 -3.51 5.02 29.83
N ASP A 333 -3.22 4.08 28.93
CA ASP A 333 -1.93 3.38 28.91
C ASP A 333 -0.76 4.35 28.71
N ASN A 334 -0.92 5.32 27.81
CA ASN A 334 0.08 6.37 27.62
C ASN A 334 0.27 7.21 28.90
N ALA A 335 -0.83 7.61 29.55
CA ALA A 335 -0.79 8.38 30.78
C ALA A 335 -0.10 7.61 31.92
N ILE A 336 -0.50 6.36 32.17
CA ILE A 336 0.07 5.50 33.22
C ILE A 336 1.56 5.27 32.99
N ASN A 337 1.96 4.92 31.76
CA ASN A 337 3.37 4.69 31.42
C ASN A 337 4.23 5.95 31.57
N ALA A 338 3.69 7.13 31.25
CA ALA A 338 4.39 8.39 31.41
C ALA A 338 4.57 8.76 32.90
N VAL A 339 3.51 8.60 33.70
CA VAL A 339 3.53 8.90 35.14
C VAL A 339 4.44 7.96 35.92
N ASN A 340 4.56 6.70 35.51
CA ASN A 340 5.44 5.74 36.16
C ASN A 340 6.93 6.07 36.07
N LYS A 341 7.32 6.98 35.16
CA LYS A 341 8.70 7.46 35.04
C LYS A 341 9.01 8.64 35.97
N ILE A 342 8.02 9.08 36.75
CA ILE A 342 8.12 10.22 37.67
C ILE A 342 8.22 9.69 39.10
N GLU A 343 8.98 10.38 39.95
CA GLU A 343 9.14 9.97 41.36
C GLU A 343 8.11 10.67 42.26
N GLU A 344 7.86 11.96 42.04
CA GLU A 344 6.97 12.79 42.87
C GLU A 344 5.80 13.38 42.08
N HIS A 345 4.72 13.75 42.79
CA HIS A 345 3.54 14.40 42.20
C HIS A 345 2.80 13.63 41.09
N LYS A 346 2.85 12.30 41.12
CA LYS A 346 2.14 11.42 40.18
C LYS A 346 0.63 11.68 40.17
N TYR A 347 0.09 12.20 39.08
CA TYR A 347 -1.36 12.26 38.89
C TYR A 347 -1.81 11.97 37.46
N ILE A 348 -3.05 11.47 37.36
CA ILE A 348 -3.83 11.36 36.13
C ILE A 348 -5.19 12.02 36.38
N HIS A 349 -5.58 12.91 35.50
CA HIS A 349 -6.88 13.57 35.49
C HIS A 349 -7.62 13.25 34.19
N VAL A 350 -8.75 12.58 34.32
CA VAL A 350 -9.62 12.19 33.21
C VAL A 350 -10.87 13.04 33.24
N LYS A 351 -11.16 13.72 32.13
CA LYS A 351 -12.39 14.48 31.96
C LYS A 351 -13.07 14.07 30.67
N ILE A 352 -14.29 13.56 30.78
CA ILE A 352 -15.10 13.17 29.62
C ILE A 352 -16.39 13.96 29.64
N LYS A 353 -16.69 14.65 28.54
CA LYS A 353 -17.90 15.47 28.41
C LYS A 353 -18.54 15.25 27.05
N TYR A 354 -19.84 15.00 27.05
CA TYR A 354 -20.64 14.99 25.84
C TYR A 354 -21.45 16.29 25.73
N THR A 355 -21.39 16.98 24.60
CA THR A 355 -22.16 18.21 24.37
C THR A 355 -22.44 18.39 22.87
N LYS A 356 -23.73 18.57 22.52
CA LYS A 356 -24.19 18.89 21.15
C LYS A 356 -23.62 17.97 20.06
N GLY A 357 -23.68 16.65 20.27
CA GLY A 357 -23.16 15.68 19.28
C GLY A 357 -21.64 15.47 19.31
N VAL A 358 -20.93 16.09 20.25
CA VAL A 358 -19.47 15.93 20.37
C VAL A 358 -19.12 15.30 21.71
N LEU A 359 -18.40 14.18 21.67
CA LEU A 359 -17.77 13.58 22.84
C LEU A 359 -16.33 14.09 22.92
N ILE A 360 -16.03 14.73 24.05
CA ILE A 360 -14.75 15.36 24.36
C ILE A 360 -14.09 14.53 25.46
N ILE A 361 -12.93 13.97 25.18
CA ILE A 361 -12.13 13.18 26.13
C ILE A 361 -10.82 13.91 26.35
N LYS A 362 -10.58 14.37 27.57
CA LYS A 362 -9.33 15.00 27.98
C LYS A 362 -8.66 14.13 29.03
N ILE A 363 -7.41 13.73 28.78
CA ILE A 363 -6.58 13.03 29.77
C ILE A 363 -5.32 13.85 29.99
N GLU A 364 -5.12 14.27 31.24
CA GLU A 364 -3.95 15.01 31.68
C GLU A 364 -3.13 14.15 32.64
N ASN A 365 -1.82 14.17 32.51
CA ASN A 365 -0.94 13.42 33.38
C ASN A 365 0.40 14.14 33.59
N THR A 366 1.03 13.87 34.73
CA THR A 366 2.43 14.28 34.92
C THR A 366 3.36 13.47 34.04
N PHE A 367 4.39 14.11 33.49
CA PHE A 367 5.45 13.46 32.73
C PHE A 367 6.80 14.15 32.97
N ASN A 368 7.89 13.57 32.46
CA ASN A 368 9.27 13.91 32.80
C ASN A 368 9.82 15.12 32.02
N GLY A 369 8.97 15.87 31.32
CA GLY A 369 9.35 17.00 30.48
C GLY A 369 10.02 16.63 29.15
N VAL A 370 10.29 15.33 28.90
CA VAL A 370 10.98 14.87 27.67
C VAL A 370 9.99 14.26 26.70
N ILE A 371 9.90 14.84 25.50
CA ILE A 371 9.11 14.29 24.38
C ILE A 371 10.05 13.90 23.25
N GLU A 372 10.05 12.60 22.92
CA GLU A 372 10.73 12.08 21.73
C GLU A 372 9.86 12.29 20.49
N LYS A 373 10.43 12.85 19.43
CA LYS A 373 9.74 13.12 18.15
C LYS A 373 10.45 12.42 17.00
N ASP A 374 9.66 11.89 16.06
CA ASP A 374 10.10 11.46 14.74
C ASP A 374 9.40 12.33 13.69
N GLY A 375 10.11 13.34 13.18
CA GLY A 375 9.53 14.39 12.34
C GLY A 375 8.46 15.20 13.09
N GLU A 376 7.24 15.24 12.54
CA GLU A 376 6.07 15.89 13.16
C GLU A 376 5.32 14.97 14.15
N SER A 377 5.71 13.70 14.26
CA SER A 377 5.01 12.72 15.10
C SER A 377 5.68 12.56 16.46
N ILE A 378 4.87 12.57 17.53
CA ILE A 378 5.34 12.23 18.88
C ILE A 378 5.48 10.71 18.99
N LEU A 379 6.66 10.24 19.43
CA LEU A 379 6.92 8.83 19.67
C LEU A 379 6.39 8.43 21.05
N THR A 380 5.60 7.36 21.11
CA THR A 380 5.19 6.75 22.38
C THR A 380 6.38 6.03 23.02
N THR A 381 6.75 6.43 24.24
CA THR A 381 7.87 5.83 24.98
C THR A 381 7.49 4.52 25.67
N HIS A 382 7.11 3.49 24.90
CA HIS A 382 6.99 2.12 25.41
C HIS A 382 8.38 1.49 25.57
N GLN A 383 8.60 0.74 26.66
CA GLN A 383 9.85 -0.02 26.91
C GLN A 383 10.00 -1.24 25.99
N ASP A 384 8.98 -1.55 25.18
CA ASP A 384 8.94 -2.72 24.31
C ASP A 384 9.32 -2.34 22.87
N LYS A 385 10.61 -2.47 22.55
CA LYS A 385 11.22 -2.08 21.25
C LYS A 385 10.63 -2.80 20.02
N GLU A 386 9.81 -3.84 20.20
CA GLU A 386 9.14 -4.55 19.10
C GLU A 386 7.75 -3.97 18.74
N ASN A 387 7.15 -3.13 19.59
CA ASN A 387 5.79 -2.58 19.42
C ASN A 387 5.79 -1.04 19.28
N HIS A 388 6.73 -0.46 18.53
CA HIS A 388 6.84 0.98 18.35
C HIS A 388 5.56 1.63 17.75
N GLY A 389 5.08 2.71 18.37
CA GLY A 389 4.27 3.77 17.74
C GLY A 389 2.77 3.52 17.50
N ILE A 390 2.29 2.31 17.70
CA ILE A 390 0.92 1.92 17.31
C ILE A 390 -0.16 2.65 18.12
N GLY A 391 0.10 3.02 19.38
CA GLY A 391 -0.91 3.59 20.28
C GLY A 391 -1.57 4.86 19.73
N LEU A 392 -0.78 5.93 19.53
CA LEU A 392 -1.29 7.21 19.02
C LEU A 392 -1.81 7.10 17.58
N GLU A 393 -1.16 6.29 16.73
CA GLU A 393 -1.63 6.07 15.35
C GLU A 393 -2.96 5.32 15.31
N SER A 394 -3.15 4.34 16.20
CA SER A 394 -4.41 3.61 16.33
C SER A 394 -5.54 4.50 16.85
N ILE A 395 -5.24 5.43 17.76
CA ILE A 395 -6.19 6.45 18.21
C ILE A 395 -6.57 7.33 17.02
N LYS A 396 -5.59 7.92 16.31
CA LYS A 396 -5.85 8.78 15.13
C LYS A 396 -6.71 8.09 14.08
N ARG A 397 -6.34 6.87 13.67
CA ARG A 397 -7.10 6.07 12.70
C ARG A 397 -8.51 5.73 13.18
N THR A 398 -8.70 5.58 14.48
CA THR A 398 -10.03 5.32 15.05
C THR A 398 -10.88 6.59 15.05
N LEU A 399 -10.29 7.73 15.39
CA LEU A 399 -10.95 9.04 15.36
C LEU A 399 -11.36 9.46 13.94
N GLU A 400 -10.54 9.14 12.93
CA GLU A 400 -10.85 9.39 11.50
C GLU A 400 -12.18 8.76 11.05
N LYS A 401 -12.62 7.65 11.67
CA LYS A 401 -13.92 7.02 11.36
C LYS A 401 -15.11 7.88 11.77
N TYR A 402 -14.90 8.80 12.71
CA TYR A 402 -15.92 9.64 13.35
C TYR A 402 -15.67 11.14 13.08
N ASP A 403 -14.93 11.46 12.01
CA ASP A 403 -14.47 12.81 11.67
C ASP A 403 -13.80 13.56 12.85
N GLY A 404 -13.24 12.79 13.79
CA GLY A 404 -12.66 13.28 15.03
C GLY A 404 -11.21 13.75 14.90
N SER A 405 -10.70 14.37 15.95
CA SER A 405 -9.32 14.84 16.02
C SER A 405 -8.67 14.55 17.36
N LEU A 406 -7.34 14.44 17.36
CA LEU A 406 -6.52 14.31 18.55
C LEU A 406 -5.59 15.51 18.63
N GLU A 407 -5.74 16.31 19.68
CA GLU A 407 -4.88 17.43 20.03
C GLU A 407 -4.01 17.04 21.22
N ILE A 408 -2.72 17.36 21.14
CA ILE A 408 -1.75 17.06 22.19
C ILE A 408 -1.08 18.37 22.58
N GLU A 409 -1.20 18.71 23.84
CA GLU A 409 -0.56 19.87 24.46
C GLU A 409 0.35 19.39 25.59
N TYR A 410 1.47 20.06 25.76
CA TYR A 410 2.38 19.78 26.86
C TYR A 410 3.05 21.06 27.31
N ALA A 411 3.06 21.28 28.62
CA ALA A 411 3.67 22.43 29.26
C ALA A 411 4.36 21.99 30.54
N GLU A 412 5.64 22.35 30.68
CA GLU A 412 6.48 22.00 31.82
C GLU A 412 6.46 20.49 32.10
N ASN A 413 5.73 20.06 33.14
CA ASN A 413 5.65 18.67 33.61
C ASN A 413 4.25 18.05 33.39
N VAL A 414 3.35 18.71 32.65
CA VAL A 414 2.00 18.22 32.36
C VAL A 414 1.83 17.94 30.88
N PHE A 415 1.38 16.72 30.57
CA PHE A 415 0.97 16.29 29.25
C PHE A 415 -0.55 16.22 29.20
N SER A 416 -1.16 16.73 28.13
CA SER A 416 -2.61 16.77 27.92
C SER A 416 -2.94 16.22 26.54
N ALA A 417 -3.72 15.15 26.49
CA ALA A 417 -4.31 14.63 25.26
C ALA A 417 -5.81 14.92 25.23
N LEU A 418 -6.26 15.60 24.18
CA LEU A 418 -7.65 15.96 23.93
C LEU A 418 -8.14 15.27 22.66
N ALA A 419 -9.03 14.29 22.81
CA ALA A 419 -9.70 13.63 21.70
C ALA A 419 -11.12 14.19 21.53
N LEU A 420 -11.44 14.59 20.30
CA LEU A 420 -12.76 15.05 19.87
C LEU A 420 -13.37 13.99 18.97
N ILE A 421 -14.59 13.56 19.27
CA ILE A 421 -15.33 12.55 18.51
C ILE A 421 -16.70 13.13 18.17
N TYR A 422 -17.05 13.18 16.88
CA TYR A 422 -18.37 13.60 16.44
C TYR A 422 -19.29 12.39 16.35
N ILE A 423 -20.30 12.37 17.23
CA ILE A 423 -21.29 11.31 17.34
C ILE A 423 -22.58 11.88 16.78
N ASN A 424 -22.99 11.37 15.61
CA ASN A 424 -24.22 11.78 14.93
C ASN A 424 -25.47 11.22 15.60
#